data_AF-Q0U5S0-F1
#
_entry.id   AF-Q0U5S0-F1
#
_cell.length_a   1.000
_cell.length_b   1.000
_cell.length_c   1.000
_cell.angle_alpha   90.00
_cell.angle_beta   90.00
_cell.angle_gamma   90.00
#
_symmetry.space_group_name_H-M   'P 1'
#
loop_
_entity.id
_entity.type
_entity.pdbx_description
1 polymer ?
#
loop_
_entity_poly.entity_id
_entity_poly.type
_entity_poly.pdbx_seq_one_letter_code
_entity_poly.pdbx_strand_id
1 'polypeptide(L)'
;MAEKTATATTSLKPPFRQRSIPPESSLSASQTSLFNAVTQQPVLDTATSIPLTPLDSLPTITGRGNDVVLANDSIDQFLKTELDLSRLNRIHGHLWMAGRPMRARPLHRYRMMGFNVLFTQQMDLHLLKFSNHLLIKPLPEWILCADFWTKHLCSDKVLHQSACGFLLSYVWLLVTPLDLKLAHDFSLVPSFITWHWWKDFVKDFLAPGHVDINTLAQVNKRYQFGDLRLGRINSTYRIRFFYSHFVRGYLYGYNRYVVFFQRNFSWILIVFVFFSLVLSAMQVGTGLDELKDNHAFLRASYIFVVFSMVSVIAVLALVGMIFIIIFLFNMVTAINHAKEEQRKRKKLAQKKSDQGKEA
;
A
#
# COMPACT_ATOMS: atom_id res chain seq x y z
N MET A 1 40.98 10.43 -30.42
CA MET A 1 40.64 11.20 -29.20
C MET A 1 39.59 10.41 -28.44
N ALA A 2 40.01 9.72 -27.38
CA ALA A 2 39.12 8.95 -26.52
C ALA A 2 38.74 9.82 -25.34
N GLU A 3 37.51 10.33 -25.33
CA GLU A 3 36.95 11.06 -24.19
C GLU A 3 36.56 10.04 -23.11
N LYS A 4 37.44 9.92 -22.12
CA LYS A 4 37.25 9.08 -20.95
C LYS A 4 36.27 9.80 -20.03
N THR A 5 34.97 9.55 -20.18
CA THR A 5 33.94 10.05 -19.26
C THR A 5 34.14 9.40 -17.89
N ALA A 6 34.87 10.09 -17.03
CA ALA A 6 34.97 9.76 -15.63
C ALA A 6 33.58 9.94 -14.99
N THR A 7 32.86 8.84 -14.76
CA THR A 7 31.72 8.83 -13.86
C THR A 7 32.24 9.12 -12.45
N ALA A 8 32.27 10.39 -12.08
CA ALA A 8 32.48 10.80 -10.70
C ALA A 8 31.34 10.22 -9.87
N THR A 9 31.64 9.18 -9.09
CA THR A 9 30.72 8.59 -8.12
C THR A 9 30.48 9.64 -7.03
N THR A 10 29.53 10.54 -7.25
CA THR A 10 29.15 11.55 -6.26
C THR A 10 28.62 10.80 -5.04
N SER A 11 29.35 10.82 -3.93
CA SER A 11 28.93 10.19 -2.69
C SER A 11 27.59 10.77 -2.26
N LEU A 12 26.56 9.93 -2.12
CA LEU A 12 25.26 10.38 -1.65
C LEU A 12 25.39 10.88 -0.22
N LYS A 13 24.63 11.92 0.12
CA LYS A 13 24.59 12.53 1.46
C LYS A 13 23.16 12.48 2.00
N PRO A 14 22.97 12.57 3.33
CA PRO A 14 21.65 12.78 3.91
C PRO A 14 21.01 14.04 3.31
N PRO A 15 19.71 14.04 2.98
CA PRO A 15 19.06 15.16 2.33
C PRO A 15 18.70 16.29 3.32
N PHE A 16 19.25 16.31 4.53
CA PHE A 16 19.02 17.33 5.55
C PHE A 16 20.20 17.33 6.52
N ARG A 17 20.33 18.39 7.32
CA ARG A 17 21.41 18.54 8.31
C ARG A 17 21.17 17.63 9.52
N GLN A 18 22.26 17.26 10.20
CA GLN A 18 22.18 16.54 11.47
C GLN A 18 21.44 17.38 12.52
N ARG A 19 20.56 16.73 13.28
CA ARG A 19 19.76 17.31 14.36
C ARG A 19 19.73 16.34 15.52
N SER A 20 19.70 16.87 16.75
CA SER A 20 19.39 16.06 17.92
C SER A 20 17.93 15.59 17.86
N ILE A 21 17.73 14.31 18.14
CA ILE A 21 16.42 13.65 18.24
C ILE A 21 16.45 12.91 19.58
N PRO A 22 15.67 13.32 20.60
CA PRO A 22 14.81 14.53 20.65
C PRO A 22 15.60 15.83 20.43
N PRO A 23 14.94 16.91 19.93
CA PRO A 23 15.52 18.24 20.03
C PRO A 23 15.82 18.58 21.50
N GLU A 24 16.97 19.21 21.75
CA GLU A 24 17.35 19.63 23.10
C GLU A 24 16.24 20.54 23.66
N SER A 25 15.61 20.11 24.74
CA SER A 25 14.63 20.92 25.45
C SER A 25 15.35 22.18 25.95
N SER A 26 14.93 23.36 25.49
CA SER A 26 15.29 24.61 26.17
C SER A 26 14.81 24.47 27.62
N LEU A 27 15.75 24.35 28.55
CA LEU A 27 15.52 24.30 29.99
C LEU A 27 14.76 25.57 30.45
N SER A 28 13.43 25.54 30.43
CA SER A 28 12.58 26.32 31.34
C SER A 28 11.10 26.08 31.05
N ALA A 29 10.34 25.96 32.14
CA ALA A 29 8.89 25.85 32.22
C ALA A 29 8.29 24.48 31.87
N SER A 30 8.45 23.51 32.79
CA SER A 30 7.42 22.51 33.17
C SER A 30 7.87 21.53 34.30
N GLN A 31 8.82 21.91 35.18
CA GLN A 31 9.23 21.04 36.31
C GLN A 31 8.46 21.29 37.62
N THR A 32 7.30 21.96 37.57
CA THR A 32 6.54 22.32 38.79
C THR A 32 5.19 21.63 38.94
N SER A 33 4.90 20.58 38.17
CA SER A 33 3.71 19.74 38.40
C SER A 33 4.08 18.25 38.47
N LEU A 34 5.13 17.94 39.22
CA LEU A 34 5.30 16.63 39.83
C LEU A 34 4.72 16.72 41.25
N PHE A 35 3.98 15.69 41.68
CA PHE A 35 3.21 15.61 42.93
C PHE A 35 1.83 16.27 42.89
N ASN A 36 0.90 15.71 42.10
CA ASN A 36 -0.48 15.44 42.53
C ASN A 36 -1.32 14.89 41.37
N ALA A 37 -1.24 13.58 41.14
CA ALA A 37 -2.35 12.80 40.56
C ALA A 37 -2.05 11.31 40.73
N VAL A 38 -2.58 10.72 41.80
CA VAL A 38 -2.71 9.28 41.92
C VAL A 38 -3.89 8.85 41.05
N THR A 39 -3.59 8.41 39.83
CA THR A 39 -4.45 7.58 38.99
C THR A 39 -3.52 6.76 38.11
N GLN A 40 -3.75 5.46 37.93
CA GLN A 40 -2.79 4.53 37.29
C GLN A 40 -2.76 4.61 35.74
N GLN A 41 -3.12 5.74 35.13
CA GLN A 41 -3.04 5.99 33.68
C GLN A 41 -1.83 6.80 33.12
N PRO A 42 -1.00 7.54 33.89
CA PRO A 42 0.04 8.40 33.32
C PRO A 42 1.26 7.62 32.81
N VAL A 43 1.48 6.38 33.24
CA VAL A 43 2.68 5.61 32.84
C VAL A 43 2.63 5.21 31.37
N LEU A 44 1.45 4.92 30.81
CA LEU A 44 1.30 4.49 29.42
C LEU A 44 1.42 5.67 28.45
N ASP A 45 0.76 6.81 28.75
CA ASP A 45 0.85 8.02 27.92
C ASP A 45 2.28 8.61 27.92
N THR A 46 2.98 8.51 29.06
CA THR A 46 4.39 8.91 29.18
C THR A 46 5.32 8.01 28.36
N ALA A 47 5.06 6.70 28.27
CA ALA A 47 5.90 5.79 27.48
C ALA A 47 5.82 6.05 25.95
N THR A 48 4.64 6.46 25.44
CA THR A 48 4.45 6.80 24.02
C THR A 48 5.06 8.15 23.59
N SER A 49 5.52 8.96 24.53
CA SER A 49 6.00 10.33 24.25
C SER A 49 7.52 10.48 24.32
N ILE A 50 8.25 9.42 24.72
CA ILE A 50 9.71 9.43 24.75
C ILE A 50 10.23 9.14 23.34
N PRO A 51 11.01 10.06 22.72
CA PRO A 51 11.64 9.81 21.43
C PRO A 51 12.63 8.65 21.54
N LEU A 52 12.55 7.74 20.59
CA LEU A 52 13.34 6.53 20.51
C LEU A 52 14.69 6.84 19.85
N THR A 53 15.73 6.10 20.22
CA THR A 53 16.95 6.12 19.42
C THR A 53 16.67 5.54 18.02
N PRO A 54 17.47 5.87 16.99
CA PRO A 54 17.24 5.33 15.65
C PRO A 54 17.15 3.80 15.62
N LEU A 55 17.98 3.10 16.38
CA LEU A 55 17.96 1.64 16.46
C LEU A 55 16.77 1.11 17.25
N ASP A 56 16.36 1.78 18.33
CA ASP A 56 15.18 1.38 19.11
C ASP A 56 13.86 1.63 18.36
N SER A 57 13.87 2.56 17.38
CA SER A 57 12.73 2.82 16.51
C SER A 57 12.54 1.79 15.38
N LEU A 58 13.46 0.83 15.24
CA LEU A 58 13.33 -0.28 14.30
C LEU A 58 12.29 -1.30 14.81
N PRO A 59 11.59 -2.02 13.91
CA PRO A 59 10.71 -3.09 14.33
C PRO A 59 11.49 -4.22 14.99
N THR A 60 10.85 -5.00 15.86
CA THR A 60 11.52 -6.12 16.55
C THR A 60 12.06 -7.16 15.57
N ILE A 61 11.31 -7.46 14.51
CA ILE A 61 11.65 -8.47 13.52
C ILE A 61 11.49 -7.93 12.09
N THR A 62 12.26 -8.51 11.18
CA THR A 62 12.15 -8.27 9.74
C THR A 62 12.25 -9.58 8.96
N GLY A 63 11.88 -9.55 7.69
CA GLY A 63 11.99 -10.70 6.80
C GLY A 63 10.89 -10.78 5.74
N ARG A 64 11.05 -11.73 4.82
CA ARG A 64 10.02 -12.06 3.82
C ARG A 64 9.63 -13.52 3.93
N GLY A 65 8.32 -13.77 3.96
CA GLY A 65 7.80 -15.13 4.05
C GLY A 65 8.12 -15.74 5.42
N ASN A 66 8.85 -16.85 5.41
CA ASN A 66 9.15 -17.61 6.63
C ASN A 66 10.57 -17.38 7.18
N ASP A 67 11.39 -16.60 6.49
CA ASP A 67 12.71 -16.20 6.97
C ASP A 67 12.56 -14.92 7.79
N VAL A 68 12.69 -15.04 9.11
CA VAL A 68 12.47 -13.96 10.07
C VAL A 68 13.71 -13.83 10.94
N VAL A 69 14.23 -12.62 11.02
CA VAL A 69 15.41 -12.26 11.82
C VAL A 69 15.12 -11.02 12.66
N LEU A 70 15.89 -10.79 13.71
CA LEU A 70 15.82 -9.53 14.46
C LEU A 70 16.27 -8.38 13.55
N ALA A 71 15.53 -7.26 13.54
CA ALA A 71 15.84 -6.17 12.61
C ALA A 71 17.20 -5.51 12.92
N ASN A 72 17.55 -5.43 14.21
CA ASN A 72 18.84 -4.88 14.66
C ASN A 72 20.03 -5.72 14.19
N ASP A 73 19.86 -7.04 14.04
CA ASP A 73 20.92 -7.94 13.57
C ASP A 73 21.09 -7.88 12.04
N SER A 74 20.11 -7.34 11.31
CA SER A 74 20.06 -7.38 9.84
C SER A 74 19.37 -6.14 9.26
N ILE A 75 19.93 -4.96 9.57
CA ILE A 75 19.40 -3.65 9.16
C ILE A 75 19.29 -3.55 7.63
N ASP A 76 20.26 -4.10 6.87
CA ASP A 76 20.23 -4.06 5.40
C ASP A 76 19.04 -4.84 4.82
N GLN A 77 18.70 -6.00 5.41
CA GLN A 77 17.54 -6.80 5.00
C GLN A 77 16.23 -6.10 5.39
N PHE A 78 16.21 -5.48 6.56
CA PHE A 78 15.12 -4.60 6.98
C PHE A 78 14.89 -3.48 5.97
N LEU A 79 15.89 -2.65 5.66
CA LEU A 79 15.72 -1.50 4.78
C LEU A 79 15.30 -1.90 3.37
N LYS A 80 15.86 -2.99 2.82
CA LYS A 80 15.45 -3.53 1.51
C LYS A 80 13.99 -3.98 1.48
N THR A 81 13.44 -4.43 2.60
CA THR A 81 12.03 -4.82 2.68
C THR A 81 11.14 -3.63 2.98
N GLU A 82 11.56 -2.80 3.93
CA GLU A 82 10.85 -1.64 4.46
C GLU A 82 10.66 -0.55 3.40
N LEU A 83 11.66 -0.31 2.56
CA LEU A 83 11.64 0.70 1.50
C LEU A 83 11.38 0.12 0.11
N ASP A 84 10.89 -1.12 0.01
CA ASP A 84 10.65 -1.76 -1.29
C ASP A 84 9.51 -1.10 -2.07
N LEU A 85 9.85 -0.56 -3.24
CA LEU A 85 8.92 0.00 -4.21
C LEU A 85 8.95 -0.74 -5.56
N SER A 86 9.66 -1.87 -5.64
CA SER A 86 9.88 -2.65 -6.87
C SER A 86 8.56 -3.01 -7.58
N ARG A 87 7.54 -3.38 -6.80
CA ARG A 87 6.21 -3.77 -7.31
C ARG A 87 5.52 -2.62 -8.06
N LEU A 88 5.59 -1.40 -7.54
CA LEU A 88 5.03 -0.23 -8.24
C LEU A 88 5.91 0.20 -9.40
N ASN A 89 7.22 0.13 -9.22
CA ASN A 89 8.19 0.48 -10.25
C ASN A 89 8.06 -0.39 -11.50
N ARG A 90 7.66 -1.66 -11.33
CA ARG A 90 7.37 -2.59 -12.44
C ARG A 90 6.20 -2.14 -13.32
N ILE A 91 5.22 -1.46 -12.74
CA ILE A 91 4.04 -0.95 -13.46
C ILE A 91 4.06 0.57 -13.65
N HIS A 92 5.22 1.22 -13.46
CA HIS A 92 5.33 2.68 -13.46
C HIS A 92 4.69 3.34 -14.70
N GLY A 93 4.97 2.82 -15.90
CA GLY A 93 4.38 3.33 -17.15
C GLY A 93 2.85 3.20 -17.28
N HIS A 94 2.19 2.51 -16.34
CA HIS A 94 0.73 2.33 -16.29
C HIS A 94 0.09 3.07 -15.10
N LEU A 95 0.89 3.76 -14.26
CA LEU A 95 0.39 4.45 -13.07
C LEU A 95 -0.50 5.64 -13.41
N TRP A 96 -0.41 6.17 -14.63
CA TRP A 96 -1.31 7.21 -15.15
C TRP A 96 -2.80 6.79 -15.11
N MET A 97 -3.09 5.49 -15.21
CA MET A 97 -4.46 4.96 -15.05
C MET A 97 -4.94 4.97 -13.59
N ALA A 98 -4.01 4.98 -12.62
CA ALA A 98 -4.31 4.96 -11.20
C ALA A 98 -4.37 6.36 -10.57
N GLY A 99 -3.68 7.33 -11.16
CA GLY A 99 -3.72 8.72 -10.75
C GLY A 99 -2.88 9.61 -11.66
N ARG A 100 -3.00 10.92 -11.44
CA ARG A 100 -2.28 11.92 -12.24
C ARG A 100 -0.87 12.12 -11.66
N PRO A 101 0.14 12.46 -12.49
CA PRO A 101 1.47 12.81 -12.02
C PRO A 101 1.44 14.17 -11.33
N MET A 102 1.03 14.17 -10.06
CA MET A 102 0.91 15.36 -9.21
C MET A 102 1.30 14.98 -7.79
N ARG A 103 1.75 15.97 -7.01
CA ARG A 103 2.00 15.81 -5.58
C ARG A 103 0.77 15.31 -4.83
N ALA A 104 0.98 14.65 -3.70
CA ALA A 104 -0.12 14.31 -2.79
C ALA A 104 -0.77 15.58 -2.23
N ARG A 105 -2.01 15.43 -1.76
CA ARG A 105 -2.76 16.52 -1.15
C ARG A 105 -2.39 16.64 0.33
N PRO A 106 -2.55 17.81 0.95
CA PRO A 106 -2.42 17.95 2.40
C PRO A 106 -3.43 17.07 3.15
N LEU A 107 -3.12 16.69 4.39
CA LEU A 107 -3.94 15.80 5.21
C LEU A 107 -5.37 16.31 5.43
N HIS A 108 -5.53 17.60 5.76
CA HIS A 108 -6.85 18.20 5.97
C HIS A 108 -7.73 18.08 4.71
N ARG A 109 -7.14 18.13 3.52
CA ARG A 109 -7.88 17.99 2.25
C ARG A 109 -8.43 16.58 2.10
N TYR A 110 -7.68 15.55 2.48
CA TYR A 110 -8.19 14.17 2.50
C TYR A 110 -9.36 14.02 3.47
N ARG A 111 -9.25 14.57 4.68
CA ARG A 111 -10.33 14.59 5.66
C ARG A 111 -11.58 15.29 5.12
N MET A 112 -11.41 16.45 4.50
CA MET A 112 -12.48 17.23 3.86
C MET A 112 -13.18 16.47 2.73
N MET A 113 -12.47 15.59 2.02
CA MET A 113 -13.05 14.72 0.98
C MET A 113 -13.67 13.42 1.54
N GLY A 114 -13.79 13.30 2.87
CA GLY A 114 -14.38 12.12 3.53
C GLY A 114 -13.46 10.89 3.56
N PHE A 115 -12.15 11.06 3.35
CA PHE A 115 -11.20 9.96 3.53
C PHE A 115 -10.86 9.75 5.01
N ASN A 116 -10.82 8.49 5.41
CA ASN A 116 -10.26 8.04 6.68
C ASN A 116 -8.84 7.50 6.46
N VAL A 117 -7.93 7.84 7.35
CA VAL A 117 -6.56 7.30 7.33
C VAL A 117 -6.60 5.85 7.80
N LEU A 118 -5.94 4.96 7.06
CA LEU A 118 -5.66 3.59 7.45
C LEU A 118 -4.15 3.38 7.49
N PHE A 119 -3.65 2.77 8.56
CA PHE A 119 -2.23 2.55 8.73
C PHE A 119 -1.74 1.36 7.89
N THR A 120 -0.56 1.51 7.30
CA THR A 120 0.16 0.42 6.64
C THR A 120 1.63 0.49 7.02
N GLN A 121 2.29 -0.65 7.23
CA GLN A 121 3.76 -0.67 7.34
C GLN A 121 4.44 -0.93 5.99
N GLN A 122 3.68 -1.34 4.95
CA GLN A 122 4.23 -1.56 3.61
C GLN A 122 4.39 -0.24 2.86
N MET A 123 5.59 0.04 2.38
CA MET A 123 5.92 1.28 1.66
C MET A 123 5.21 1.39 0.31
N ASP A 124 5.07 0.28 -0.40
CA ASP A 124 4.39 0.24 -1.69
C ASP A 124 2.86 0.41 -1.60
N LEU A 125 2.31 0.49 -0.38
CA LEU A 125 0.92 0.85 -0.09
C LEU A 125 0.76 2.30 0.38
N HIS A 126 1.86 2.99 0.71
CA HIS A 126 1.82 4.38 1.14
C HIS A 126 1.19 5.28 0.04
N LEU A 127 0.27 6.16 0.44
CA LEU A 127 -0.55 7.01 -0.41
C LEU A 127 -1.46 6.28 -1.41
N LEU A 128 -1.86 5.04 -1.12
CA LEU A 128 -2.88 4.35 -1.89
C LEU A 128 -4.28 4.59 -1.34
N LYS A 129 -5.22 4.94 -2.24
CA LYS A 129 -6.63 5.12 -1.92
C LYS A 129 -7.43 3.88 -2.26
N PHE A 130 -8.30 3.47 -1.35
CA PHE A 130 -9.28 2.42 -1.58
C PHE A 130 -10.61 2.76 -0.92
N SER A 131 -11.69 2.80 -1.71
CA SER A 131 -12.99 3.30 -1.27
C SER A 131 -12.83 4.69 -0.62
N ASN A 132 -13.21 4.86 0.65
CA ASN A 132 -13.04 6.10 1.42
C ASN A 132 -11.84 6.03 2.38
N HIS A 133 -10.83 5.23 2.06
CA HIS A 133 -9.65 5.08 2.89
C HIS A 133 -8.39 5.52 2.15
N LEU A 134 -7.50 6.18 2.88
CA LEU A 134 -6.15 6.53 2.45
C LEU A 134 -5.16 5.73 3.29
N LEU A 135 -4.39 4.87 2.64
CA LEU A 135 -3.33 4.09 3.28
C LEU A 135 -2.12 4.99 3.50
N ILE A 136 -1.74 5.20 4.75
CA ILE A 136 -0.56 5.98 5.13
C ILE A 136 0.33 5.11 6.01
N LYS A 137 1.62 5.12 5.69
CA LYS A 137 2.67 4.57 6.52
C LYS A 137 3.15 5.63 7.50
N PRO A 138 3.02 5.42 8.84
CA PRO A 138 3.56 6.32 9.84
C PRO A 138 5.05 6.59 9.62
N LEU A 139 5.49 7.81 9.95
CA LEU A 139 6.86 8.25 9.78
C LEU A 139 7.69 7.73 10.96
N PRO A 140 8.61 6.79 10.75
CA PRO A 140 9.44 6.27 11.83
C PRO A 140 10.55 7.25 12.20
N GLU A 141 11.09 7.16 13.42
CA GLU A 141 12.09 8.12 13.91
C GLU A 141 13.47 7.95 13.25
N TRP A 142 13.89 6.71 12.95
CA TRP A 142 15.18 6.44 12.30
C TRP A 142 15.38 7.18 10.99
N ILE A 143 14.30 7.44 10.22
CA ILE A 143 14.42 8.12 8.92
C ILE A 143 14.68 9.63 9.08
N LEU A 144 14.51 10.18 10.27
CA LEU A 144 14.80 11.58 10.58
C LEU A 144 16.24 11.78 11.10
N CYS A 145 16.98 10.69 11.36
CA CYS A 145 18.35 10.73 11.88
C CYS A 145 19.40 10.75 10.75
N ALA A 146 20.16 11.84 10.61
CA ALA A 146 21.17 11.98 9.56
C ALA A 146 22.31 10.94 9.65
N ASP A 147 22.67 10.51 10.87
CA ASP A 147 23.70 9.49 11.09
C ASP A 147 23.25 8.12 10.56
N PHE A 148 21.97 7.80 10.76
CA PHE A 148 21.36 6.59 10.21
C PHE A 148 21.42 6.58 8.67
N TRP A 149 21.17 7.74 8.04
CA TRP A 149 21.28 7.87 6.58
C TRP A 149 22.70 7.63 6.09
N THR A 150 23.68 8.28 6.72
CA THR A 150 25.10 8.15 6.37
C THR A 150 25.57 6.71 6.46
N LYS A 151 25.15 6.00 7.51
CA LYS A 151 25.56 4.62 7.78
C LYS A 151 24.85 3.58 6.91
N HIS A 152 23.55 3.76 6.62
CA HIS A 152 22.72 2.68 6.06
C HIS A 152 21.99 3.01 4.75
N LEU A 153 21.80 4.29 4.38
CA LEU A 153 21.03 4.67 3.19
C LEU A 153 21.88 5.29 2.07
N CYS A 154 22.94 6.02 2.42
CA CYS A 154 23.77 6.73 1.44
C CYS A 154 24.65 5.81 0.58
N SER A 155 24.86 4.55 0.99
CA SER A 155 25.61 3.56 0.21
C SER A 155 24.82 2.97 -0.97
N ASP A 156 23.48 2.99 -0.90
CA ASP A 156 22.59 2.43 -1.92
C ASP A 156 21.66 3.50 -2.50
N LYS A 157 21.88 3.84 -3.77
CA LYS A 157 21.09 4.85 -4.50
C LYS A 157 19.60 4.52 -4.52
N VAL A 158 19.21 3.26 -4.62
CA VAL A 158 17.80 2.85 -4.69
C VAL A 158 17.12 3.04 -3.34
N LEU A 159 17.80 2.67 -2.24
CA LEU A 159 17.31 2.91 -0.88
C LEU A 159 17.23 4.41 -0.58
N HIS A 160 18.28 5.16 -0.91
CA HIS A 160 18.33 6.62 -0.74
C HIS A 160 17.16 7.31 -1.47
N GLN A 161 16.95 7.01 -2.75
CA GLN A 161 15.85 7.58 -3.54
C GLN A 161 14.47 7.21 -2.97
N SER A 162 14.32 5.99 -2.43
CA SER A 162 13.06 5.52 -1.85
C SER A 162 12.78 6.21 -0.51
N ALA A 163 13.78 6.37 0.34
CA ALA A 163 13.69 7.11 1.60
C ALA A 163 13.43 8.61 1.37
N CYS A 164 14.12 9.23 0.39
CA CYS A 164 13.89 10.63 0.01
C CYS A 164 12.44 10.82 -0.47
N GLY A 165 11.93 9.90 -1.28
CA GLY A 165 10.55 9.92 -1.72
C GLY A 165 9.55 9.79 -0.57
N PHE A 166 9.84 8.94 0.41
CA PHE A 166 8.98 8.77 1.58
C PHE A 166 8.94 10.04 2.46
N LEU A 167 10.07 10.69 2.70
CA LEU A 167 10.10 12.00 3.36
C LEU A 167 9.32 13.05 2.56
N LEU A 168 9.52 13.08 1.23
CA LEU A 168 8.82 13.99 0.34
C LEU A 168 7.29 13.82 0.41
N SER A 169 6.78 12.59 0.55
CA SER A 169 5.35 12.40 0.75
C SER A 169 4.82 13.09 2.00
N TYR A 170 5.59 13.12 3.09
CA TYR A 170 5.21 13.86 4.30
C TYR A 170 5.29 15.38 4.12
N VAL A 171 6.24 15.88 3.32
CA VAL A 171 6.28 17.31 2.92
C VAL A 171 4.99 17.72 2.20
N TRP A 172 4.41 16.84 1.38
CA TRP A 172 3.13 17.13 0.73
C TRP A 172 1.91 17.02 1.65
N LEU A 173 1.96 16.12 2.62
CA LEU A 173 0.89 15.86 3.57
C LEU A 173 0.79 16.97 4.64
N LEU A 174 1.94 17.51 5.09
CA LEU A 174 2.06 18.45 6.21
C LEU A 174 2.37 19.86 5.73
N VAL A 175 1.35 20.56 5.21
CA VAL A 175 1.51 21.91 4.61
C VAL A 175 1.14 23.01 5.58
N THR A 176 0.26 22.74 6.55
CA THR A 176 -0.23 23.72 7.53
C THR A 176 -0.12 23.19 8.96
N PRO A 177 -0.19 24.06 10.00
CA PRO A 177 -0.27 23.62 11.39
C PRO A 177 -1.47 22.69 11.66
N LEU A 178 -2.58 22.87 10.93
CA LEU A 178 -3.74 21.97 11.01
C LEU A 178 -3.40 20.56 10.51
N ASP A 179 -2.63 20.46 9.43
CA ASP A 179 -2.17 19.16 8.92
C ASP A 179 -1.26 18.45 9.93
N LEU A 180 -0.35 19.20 10.58
CA LEU A 180 0.50 18.64 11.62
C LEU A 180 -0.32 18.17 12.84
N LYS A 181 -1.32 18.95 13.25
CA LYS A 181 -2.25 18.53 14.32
C LYS A 181 -2.95 17.22 13.96
N LEU A 182 -3.50 17.12 12.74
CA LEU A 182 -4.12 15.87 12.26
C LEU A 182 -3.13 14.71 12.22
N ALA A 183 -1.87 14.96 11.85
CA ALA A 183 -0.84 13.93 11.82
C ALA A 183 -0.55 13.38 13.23
N HIS A 184 -0.52 14.25 14.24
CA HIS A 184 -0.42 13.84 15.65
C HIS A 184 -1.66 13.10 16.13
N ASP A 185 -2.87 13.60 15.79
CA ASP A 185 -4.14 12.94 16.13
C ASP A 185 -4.23 11.50 15.56
N PHE A 186 -3.58 11.26 14.42
CA PHE A 186 -3.48 9.94 13.78
C PHE A 186 -2.18 9.20 14.11
N SER A 187 -1.31 9.70 15.00
CA SER A 187 0.00 9.10 15.31
C SER A 187 0.84 8.79 14.07
N LEU A 188 0.76 9.65 13.05
CA LEU A 188 1.49 9.51 11.79
C LEU A 188 2.91 10.05 11.85
N VAL A 189 3.23 10.86 12.86
CA VAL A 189 4.53 11.46 13.09
C VAL A 189 4.92 11.31 14.56
N PRO A 190 6.23 11.30 14.87
CA PRO A 190 6.71 11.30 16.25
C PRO A 190 6.21 12.51 17.04
N SER A 191 5.88 12.30 18.32
CA SER A 191 5.28 13.30 19.22
C SER A 191 6.12 14.57 19.39
N PHE A 192 7.45 14.46 19.29
CA PHE A 192 8.38 15.59 19.43
C PHE A 192 8.34 16.57 18.25
N ILE A 193 7.72 16.22 17.12
CA ILE A 193 7.70 17.07 15.92
C ILE A 193 6.75 18.27 16.15
N THR A 194 7.34 19.43 16.42
CA THR A 194 6.63 20.71 16.46
C THR A 194 6.55 21.35 15.08
N TRP A 195 5.66 22.34 14.91
CA TRP A 195 5.56 23.06 13.63
C TRP A 195 6.83 23.83 13.26
N HIS A 196 7.54 24.38 14.26
CA HIS A 196 8.82 25.06 14.04
C HIS A 196 9.88 24.07 13.57
N TRP A 197 10.01 22.94 14.27
CA TRP A 197 10.92 21.86 13.89
C TRP A 197 10.63 21.36 12.47
N TRP A 198 9.36 21.16 12.13
CA TRP A 198 8.94 20.69 10.80
C TRP A 198 9.30 21.70 9.69
N LYS A 199 9.06 23.00 9.90
CA LYS A 199 9.44 24.04 8.92
C LYS A 199 10.95 24.06 8.66
N ASP A 200 11.75 23.99 9.73
CA ASP A 200 13.21 23.96 9.61
C ASP A 200 13.69 22.67 8.93
N PHE A 201 13.05 21.54 9.27
CA PHE A 201 13.25 20.27 8.58
C PHE A 201 13.03 20.38 7.08
N VAL A 202 11.87 20.87 6.66
CA VAL A 202 11.49 21.00 5.24
C VAL A 202 12.40 21.98 4.51
N LYS A 203 12.78 23.10 5.15
CA LYS A 203 13.69 24.09 4.56
C LYS A 203 15.05 23.48 4.22
N ASP A 204 15.62 22.68 5.12
CA ASP A 204 16.87 21.98 4.84
C ASP A 204 16.68 20.82 3.85
N PHE A 205 15.54 20.12 3.89
CA PHE A 205 15.24 19.02 2.98
C PHE A 205 15.14 19.46 1.51
N LEU A 206 14.55 20.64 1.29
CA LEU A 206 14.37 21.25 -0.03
C LEU A 206 15.49 22.25 -0.39
N ALA A 207 16.57 22.30 0.39
CA ALA A 207 17.70 23.18 0.11
C ALA A 207 18.35 22.82 -1.24
N PRO A 208 18.94 23.81 -1.95
CA PRO A 208 19.67 23.55 -3.18
C PRO A 208 20.72 22.45 -3.00
N GLY A 209 20.71 21.45 -3.87
CA GLY A 209 21.61 20.29 -3.81
C GLY A 209 21.06 19.07 -3.06
N HIS A 210 19.88 19.16 -2.42
CA HIS A 210 19.18 18.03 -1.81
C HIS A 210 18.03 17.53 -2.71
N VAL A 211 16.78 17.55 -2.25
CA VAL A 211 15.61 17.09 -3.02
C VAL A 211 14.91 18.27 -3.67
N ASP A 212 14.80 18.23 -5.00
CA ASP A 212 14.04 19.23 -5.74
C ASP A 212 12.60 18.73 -5.93
N ILE A 213 11.67 19.46 -5.31
CA ILE A 213 10.24 19.15 -5.30
C ILE A 213 9.58 19.25 -6.69
N ASN A 214 10.18 19.98 -7.63
CA ASN A 214 9.62 20.19 -8.95
C ASN A 214 10.14 19.16 -9.96
N THR A 215 11.43 18.80 -9.89
CA THR A 215 12.03 17.85 -10.84
C THR A 215 11.89 16.39 -10.39
N LEU A 216 11.83 16.14 -9.07
CA LEU A 216 11.69 14.81 -8.48
C LEU A 216 12.78 13.80 -8.92
N ALA A 217 13.93 14.29 -9.39
CA ALA A 217 14.99 13.45 -9.94
C ALA A 217 15.73 12.64 -8.86
N GLN A 218 15.72 13.14 -7.62
CA GLN A 218 16.41 12.54 -6.47
C GLN A 218 15.55 11.55 -5.70
N VAL A 219 14.28 11.36 -6.10
CA VAL A 219 13.36 10.43 -5.44
C VAL A 219 13.03 9.25 -6.35
N ASN A 220 12.56 8.17 -5.73
CA ASN A 220 12.11 7.00 -6.47
C ASN A 220 10.96 7.40 -7.41
N LYS A 221 10.99 6.93 -8.66
CA LYS A 221 10.00 7.25 -9.71
C LYS A 221 8.55 7.02 -9.31
N ARG A 222 8.28 6.17 -8.30
CA ARG A 222 6.94 6.08 -7.70
C ARG A 222 6.39 7.46 -7.29
N TYR A 223 7.21 8.29 -6.67
CA TYR A 223 6.79 9.61 -6.15
C TYR A 223 6.62 10.67 -7.24
N GLN A 224 6.75 10.34 -8.52
CA GLN A 224 6.19 11.21 -9.58
C GLN A 224 4.65 11.28 -9.51
N PHE A 225 4.04 10.29 -8.84
CA PHE A 225 2.63 10.23 -8.54
C PHE A 225 2.44 10.31 -7.02
N GLY A 226 1.62 11.24 -6.56
CA GLY A 226 1.19 11.36 -5.16
C GLY A 226 0.23 10.24 -4.78
N ASP A 227 -1.06 10.57 -4.60
CA ASP A 227 -2.06 9.56 -4.27
C ASP A 227 -2.55 8.77 -5.48
N LEU A 228 -2.47 7.44 -5.38
CA LEU A 228 -2.89 6.52 -6.44
C LEU A 228 -4.08 5.67 -6.00
N ARG A 229 -4.96 5.32 -6.95
CA ARG A 229 -6.13 4.48 -6.68
C ARG A 229 -5.75 3.01 -6.70
N LEU A 230 -5.84 2.34 -5.55
CA LEU A 230 -5.54 0.92 -5.41
C LEU A 230 -6.39 0.06 -6.35
N GLY A 231 -7.68 0.40 -6.54
CA GLY A 231 -8.56 -0.33 -7.44
C GLY A 231 -8.02 -0.40 -8.88
N ARG A 232 -7.46 0.71 -9.38
CA ARG A 232 -6.87 0.78 -10.72
C ARG A 232 -5.54 0.04 -10.80
N ILE A 233 -4.71 0.12 -9.75
CA ILE A 233 -3.48 -0.66 -9.64
C ILE A 233 -3.80 -2.17 -9.66
N ASN A 234 -4.83 -2.59 -8.92
CA ASN A 234 -5.33 -3.96 -8.91
C ASN A 234 -5.74 -4.41 -10.32
N SER A 235 -6.49 -3.59 -11.06
CA SER A 235 -6.84 -3.88 -12.45
C SER A 235 -5.60 -4.03 -13.34
N THR A 236 -4.64 -3.11 -13.27
CA THR A 236 -3.38 -3.18 -14.02
C THR A 236 -2.62 -4.47 -13.72
N TYR A 237 -2.53 -4.86 -12.44
CA TYR A 237 -1.87 -6.09 -12.05
C TYR A 237 -2.59 -7.35 -12.56
N ARG A 238 -3.92 -7.37 -12.50
CA ARG A 238 -4.73 -8.50 -13.00
C ARG A 238 -4.62 -8.66 -14.51
N ILE A 239 -4.56 -7.56 -15.26
CA ILE A 239 -4.45 -7.57 -16.72
C ILE A 239 -3.02 -7.97 -17.13
N ARG A 240 -2.00 -7.29 -16.58
CA ARG A 240 -0.60 -7.49 -17.01
C ARG A 240 0.00 -8.79 -16.50
N PHE A 241 -0.40 -9.23 -15.31
CA PHE A 241 0.10 -10.45 -14.68
C PHE A 241 -1.05 -11.43 -14.47
N PHE A 242 -1.87 -11.63 -15.51
CA PHE A 242 -3.04 -12.48 -15.50
C PHE A 242 -2.74 -13.87 -14.89
N TYR A 243 -1.70 -14.54 -15.37
CA TYR A 243 -1.36 -15.90 -14.90
C TYR A 243 -0.96 -16.01 -13.41
N SER A 244 -0.48 -14.94 -12.78
CA SER A 244 0.00 -14.98 -11.37
C SER A 244 -0.82 -14.14 -10.39
N HIS A 245 -1.49 -13.10 -10.86
CA HIS A 245 -2.20 -12.12 -10.03
C HIS A 245 -3.68 -11.94 -10.41
N PHE A 246 -4.28 -12.76 -11.28
CA PHE A 246 -5.68 -12.62 -11.69
C PHE A 246 -6.66 -12.56 -10.51
N VAL A 247 -6.48 -13.42 -9.50
CA VAL A 247 -7.36 -13.47 -8.32
C VAL A 247 -6.92 -12.46 -7.26
N ARG A 248 -5.61 -12.40 -7.00
CA ARG A 248 -5.06 -11.66 -5.85
C ARG A 248 -4.91 -10.16 -6.12
N GLY A 249 -4.67 -9.77 -7.37
CA GLY A 249 -4.32 -8.41 -7.75
C GLY A 249 -3.00 -7.95 -7.13
N TYR A 250 -2.89 -6.63 -6.91
CA TYR A 250 -1.78 -6.00 -6.23
C TYR A 250 -1.93 -6.11 -4.71
N LEU A 251 -3.02 -5.61 -4.13
CA LEU A 251 -3.37 -5.87 -2.74
C LEU A 251 -4.67 -6.66 -2.70
N TYR A 252 -4.65 -7.78 -1.98
CA TYR A 252 -5.82 -8.63 -1.84
C TYR A 252 -6.82 -7.98 -0.89
N GLY A 253 -7.77 -7.23 -1.45
CA GLY A 253 -8.82 -6.55 -0.68
C GLY A 253 -10.03 -7.42 -0.31
N TYR A 254 -9.96 -8.74 -0.50
CA TYR A 254 -11.15 -9.61 -0.52
C TYR A 254 -11.08 -10.77 0.48
N ASN A 255 -10.93 -10.47 1.77
CA ASN A 255 -11.30 -11.44 2.81
C ASN A 255 -12.81 -11.44 3.14
N ARG A 256 -13.64 -10.73 2.36
CA ARG A 256 -15.11 -10.79 2.44
C ARG A 256 -15.69 -10.98 1.05
N TYR A 257 -15.90 -12.24 0.66
CA TYR A 257 -16.70 -12.62 -0.51
C TYR A 257 -18.02 -11.84 -0.58
N VAL A 258 -18.64 -11.57 0.58
CA VAL A 258 -19.87 -10.79 0.73
C VAL A 258 -19.83 -9.43 0.02
N VAL A 259 -18.76 -8.64 0.15
CA VAL A 259 -18.70 -7.28 -0.43
C VAL A 259 -18.49 -7.34 -1.94
N PHE A 260 -17.77 -8.36 -2.44
CA PHE A 260 -17.66 -8.63 -3.86
C PHE A 260 -19.03 -9.01 -4.46
N PHE A 261 -19.74 -9.94 -3.82
CA PHE A 261 -21.07 -10.35 -4.28
C PHE A 261 -22.06 -9.19 -4.22
N GLN A 262 -22.13 -8.42 -3.12
CA GLN A 262 -23.04 -7.28 -3.01
C GLN A 262 -22.85 -6.23 -4.12
N ARG A 263 -21.60 -5.91 -4.49
CA ARG A 263 -21.33 -4.90 -5.54
C ARG A 263 -21.59 -5.41 -6.96
N ASN A 264 -21.41 -6.70 -7.20
CA ASN A 264 -21.63 -7.29 -8.53
C ASN A 264 -23.06 -7.81 -8.71
N PHE A 265 -23.78 -8.11 -7.62
CA PHE A 265 -25.16 -8.57 -7.66
C PHE A 265 -26.07 -7.53 -8.33
N SER A 266 -25.82 -6.24 -8.13
CA SER A 266 -26.57 -5.18 -8.83
C SER A 266 -26.47 -5.29 -10.35
N TRP A 267 -25.29 -5.62 -10.90
CA TRP A 267 -25.14 -5.80 -12.36
C TRP A 267 -25.85 -7.04 -12.86
N ILE A 268 -25.78 -8.15 -12.12
CA ILE A 268 -26.51 -9.39 -12.42
C ILE A 268 -28.02 -9.11 -12.40
N LEU A 269 -28.50 -8.37 -11.39
CA LEU A 269 -29.90 -7.97 -11.26
C LEU A 269 -30.35 -7.09 -12.43
N ILE A 270 -29.54 -6.11 -12.86
CA ILE A 270 -29.85 -5.26 -14.03
C ILE A 270 -30.01 -6.11 -15.29
N VAL A 271 -29.08 -7.05 -15.54
CA VAL A 271 -29.15 -7.96 -16.70
C VAL A 271 -30.40 -8.84 -16.63
N PHE A 272 -30.71 -9.37 -15.44
CA PHE A 272 -31.91 -10.17 -15.21
C PHE A 272 -33.20 -9.37 -15.45
N VAL A 273 -33.30 -8.16 -14.91
CA VAL A 273 -34.44 -7.25 -15.12
C VAL A 273 -34.60 -6.91 -16.59
N PHE A 274 -33.51 -6.62 -17.30
CA PHE A 274 -33.55 -6.35 -18.74
C PHE A 274 -34.07 -7.55 -19.54
N PHE A 275 -33.54 -8.76 -19.28
CA PHE A 275 -34.05 -9.97 -19.93
C PHE A 275 -35.51 -10.23 -19.59
N SER A 276 -35.92 -10.06 -18.32
CA SER A 276 -37.31 -10.19 -17.91
C SER A 276 -38.22 -9.22 -18.66
N LEU A 277 -37.79 -7.96 -18.85
CA LEU A 277 -38.58 -6.96 -19.58
C LEU A 277 -38.74 -7.33 -21.05
N VAL A 278 -37.66 -7.75 -21.71
CA VAL A 278 -37.70 -8.19 -23.11
C VAL A 278 -38.56 -9.44 -23.27
N LEU A 279 -38.43 -10.41 -22.36
CA LEU A 279 -39.27 -11.62 -22.33
C LEU A 279 -40.75 -11.28 -22.13
N SER A 280 -41.08 -10.35 -21.24
CA SER A 280 -42.46 -9.89 -21.04
C SER A 280 -43.02 -9.17 -22.28
N ALA A 281 -42.25 -8.28 -22.91
CA ALA A 281 -42.67 -7.61 -24.14
C ALA A 281 -42.91 -8.63 -25.28
N MET A 282 -42.10 -9.68 -25.33
CA MET A 282 -42.26 -10.77 -26.29
C MET A 282 -43.52 -11.59 -26.02
N GLN A 283 -43.83 -11.91 -24.75
CA GLN A 283 -45.09 -12.57 -24.37
C GLN A 283 -46.32 -11.76 -24.81
N VAL A 284 -46.28 -10.44 -24.63
CA VAL A 284 -47.34 -9.53 -25.10
C VAL A 284 -47.44 -9.56 -26.62
N GLY A 285 -46.31 -9.50 -27.33
CA GLY A 285 -46.29 -9.53 -28.80
C GLY A 285 -46.87 -10.83 -29.38
N THR A 286 -46.63 -11.98 -28.74
CA THR A 286 -47.24 -13.25 -29.16
C THR A 286 -48.75 -13.34 -28.90
N GLY A 287 -49.30 -12.46 -28.05
CA GLY A 287 -50.73 -12.39 -27.75
C GLY A 287 -51.53 -11.45 -28.65
N LEU A 288 -50.88 -10.68 -29.54
CA LEU A 288 -51.55 -9.79 -30.48
C LEU A 288 -52.01 -10.55 -31.71
N ASP A 289 -53.29 -10.43 -32.08
CA ASP A 289 -53.88 -11.14 -33.22
C ASP A 289 -53.16 -10.84 -34.54
N GLU A 290 -52.63 -9.62 -34.71
CA GLU A 290 -51.86 -9.20 -35.91
C GLU A 290 -50.50 -9.92 -36.06
N LEU A 291 -49.92 -10.39 -34.97
CA LEU A 291 -48.57 -10.97 -34.92
C LEU A 291 -48.57 -12.48 -34.62
N LYS A 292 -49.68 -13.01 -34.13
CA LYS A 292 -49.85 -14.41 -33.74
C LYS A 292 -49.66 -15.39 -34.90
N ASP A 293 -50.03 -15.00 -36.11
CA ASP A 293 -49.87 -15.83 -37.31
C ASP A 293 -48.58 -15.52 -38.09
N ASN A 294 -47.76 -14.57 -37.62
CA ASN A 294 -46.50 -14.23 -38.26
C ASN A 294 -45.39 -15.22 -37.85
N HIS A 295 -45.17 -16.24 -38.69
CA HIS A 295 -44.15 -17.26 -38.47
C HIS A 295 -42.72 -16.72 -38.28
N ALA A 296 -42.36 -15.60 -38.93
CA ALA A 296 -41.04 -14.99 -38.76
C ALA A 296 -40.89 -14.40 -37.35
N PHE A 297 -41.92 -13.73 -36.85
CA PHE A 297 -41.95 -13.17 -35.50
C PHE A 297 -41.91 -14.28 -34.43
N LEU A 298 -42.70 -15.34 -34.58
CA LEU A 298 -42.71 -16.48 -33.66
C LEU A 298 -41.35 -17.20 -33.63
N ARG A 299 -40.73 -17.42 -34.79
CA ARG A 299 -39.41 -18.06 -34.88
C ARG A 299 -38.32 -17.20 -34.24
N ALA A 300 -38.30 -15.89 -34.52
CA ALA A 300 -37.36 -14.96 -33.89
C ALA A 300 -37.54 -14.94 -32.37
N SER A 301 -38.80 -14.95 -31.91
CA SER A 301 -39.14 -14.97 -30.50
C SER A 301 -38.65 -16.23 -29.79
N TYR A 302 -38.94 -17.40 -30.37
CA TYR A 302 -38.46 -18.67 -29.85
C TYR A 302 -36.93 -18.74 -29.75
N ILE A 303 -36.22 -18.32 -30.82
CA ILE A 303 -34.76 -18.31 -30.84
C ILE A 303 -34.22 -17.40 -29.74
N PHE A 304 -34.78 -16.20 -29.57
CA PHE A 304 -34.33 -15.25 -28.56
C PHE A 304 -34.55 -15.75 -27.13
N VAL A 305 -35.70 -16.37 -26.84
CA VAL A 305 -36.00 -16.97 -25.53
C VAL A 305 -35.02 -18.08 -25.20
N VAL A 306 -34.84 -19.04 -26.12
CA VAL A 306 -33.93 -20.18 -25.92
C VAL A 306 -32.50 -19.69 -25.77
N PHE A 307 -32.07 -18.76 -26.63
CA PHE A 307 -30.74 -18.16 -26.55
C PHE A 307 -30.49 -17.46 -25.20
N SER A 308 -31.46 -16.68 -24.71
CA SER A 308 -31.34 -15.98 -23.43
C SER A 308 -31.24 -16.95 -22.25
N MET A 309 -32.06 -18.00 -22.24
CA MET A 309 -32.02 -19.03 -21.19
C MET A 309 -30.69 -19.80 -21.20
N VAL A 310 -30.24 -20.24 -22.37
CA VAL A 310 -28.96 -20.94 -22.54
C VAL A 310 -27.79 -20.04 -22.15
N SER A 311 -27.82 -18.75 -22.53
CA SER A 311 -26.78 -17.78 -22.19
C SER A 311 -26.63 -17.60 -20.68
N VAL A 312 -27.74 -17.46 -19.94
CA VAL A 312 -27.71 -17.36 -18.47
C VAL A 312 -27.10 -18.62 -17.85
N ILE A 313 -27.52 -19.81 -18.28
CA ILE A 313 -26.98 -21.08 -17.78
C ILE A 313 -25.49 -21.19 -18.11
N ALA A 314 -25.08 -20.85 -19.33
CA ALA A 314 -23.69 -20.91 -19.77
C ALA A 314 -22.79 -19.96 -18.95
N VAL A 315 -23.24 -18.73 -18.70
CA VAL A 315 -22.51 -17.76 -17.87
C VAL A 315 -22.37 -18.25 -16.43
N LEU A 316 -23.45 -18.76 -15.83
CA LEU A 316 -23.42 -19.31 -14.47
C LEU A 316 -22.49 -20.54 -14.37
N ALA A 317 -22.56 -21.44 -15.34
CA ALA A 317 -21.69 -22.62 -15.42
C ALA A 317 -20.22 -22.23 -15.59
N LEU A 318 -19.92 -21.26 -16.45
CA LEU A 318 -18.57 -20.73 -16.65
C LEU A 318 -18.01 -20.11 -15.36
N VAL A 319 -18.79 -19.26 -14.69
CA VAL A 319 -18.39 -18.62 -13.43
C VAL A 319 -18.18 -19.67 -12.33
N GLY A 320 -19.07 -20.66 -12.23
CA GLY A 320 -18.95 -21.78 -11.29
C GLY A 320 -17.71 -22.64 -11.56
N MET A 321 -17.44 -22.96 -12.82
CA MET A 321 -16.23 -23.69 -13.23
C MET A 321 -14.96 -22.93 -12.87
N ILE A 322 -14.89 -21.64 -13.19
CA ILE A 322 -13.75 -20.77 -12.82
C ILE A 322 -13.55 -20.78 -11.30
N PHE A 323 -14.63 -20.67 -10.52
CA PHE A 323 -14.56 -20.70 -9.07
C PHE A 323 -14.01 -22.04 -8.53
N ILE A 324 -14.49 -23.17 -9.06
CA ILE A 324 -14.02 -24.52 -8.67
C ILE A 324 -12.53 -24.68 -9.01
N ILE A 325 -12.11 -24.29 -10.21
CA ILE A 325 -10.70 -24.38 -10.63
C ILE A 325 -9.81 -23.56 -9.69
N ILE A 326 -10.19 -22.31 -9.41
CA ILE A 326 -9.45 -21.43 -8.49
C ILE A 326 -9.40 -22.02 -7.08
N PHE A 327 -10.52 -22.56 -6.59
CA PHE A 327 -10.61 -23.18 -5.27
C PHE A 327 -9.67 -24.39 -5.16
N LEU A 328 -9.75 -25.32 -6.11
CA LEU A 328 -8.90 -26.51 -6.13
C LEU A 328 -7.42 -26.15 -6.26
N PHE A 329 -7.08 -25.21 -7.15
CA PHE A 329 -5.71 -24.73 -7.32
C PHE A 329 -5.16 -24.10 -6.03
N ASN A 330 -5.92 -23.22 -5.39
CA ASN A 330 -5.52 -22.58 -4.13
C ASN A 330 -5.40 -23.60 -2.99
N MET A 331 -6.30 -24.58 -2.92
CA MET A 331 -6.25 -25.66 -1.92
C MET A 331 -5.00 -26.52 -2.09
N VAL A 332 -4.72 -27.00 -3.31
CA VAL A 332 -3.51 -27.79 -3.60
C VAL A 332 -2.25 -26.98 -3.31
N THR A 333 -2.20 -25.72 -3.74
CA THR A 333 -1.07 -24.82 -3.47
C THR A 333 -0.87 -24.62 -1.97
N ALA A 334 -1.95 -24.41 -1.20
CA ALA A 334 -1.86 -24.23 0.24
C ALA A 334 -1.38 -25.50 0.96
N ILE A 335 -1.90 -26.68 0.58
CA ILE A 335 -1.48 -27.97 1.14
C ILE A 335 -0.01 -28.24 0.84
N ASN A 336 0.42 -28.04 -0.41
CA ASN A 336 1.80 -28.28 -0.81
C ASN A 336 2.76 -27.31 -0.09
N HIS A 337 2.40 -26.03 -0.04
CA HIS A 337 3.19 -25.03 0.67
C HIS A 337 3.33 -25.36 2.17
N ALA A 338 2.24 -25.78 2.83
CA ALA A 338 2.29 -26.21 4.22
C ALA A 338 3.22 -27.41 4.43
N LYS A 339 3.14 -28.44 3.57
CA LYS A 339 4.01 -29.62 3.64
C LYS A 339 5.48 -29.28 3.41
N GLU A 340 5.77 -28.43 2.42
CA GLU A 340 7.14 -27.99 2.11
C GLU A 340 7.75 -27.20 3.26
N GLU A 341 7.01 -26.25 3.83
CA GLU A 341 7.49 -25.43 4.95
C GLU A 341 7.71 -26.26 6.21
N GLN A 342 6.84 -27.23 6.50
CA GLN A 342 7.08 -28.19 7.58
C GLN A 342 8.35 -29.01 7.35
N ARG A 343 8.61 -29.48 6.13
CA ARG A 343 9.83 -30.22 5.79
C ARG A 343 11.08 -29.35 5.95
N LYS A 344 11.05 -28.09 5.50
CA LYS A 344 12.16 -27.14 5.67
C LYS A 344 12.45 -26.88 7.15
N ARG A 345 11.41 -26.66 7.96
CA ARG A 345 11.56 -26.46 9.42
C ARG A 345 12.18 -27.67 10.10
N LYS A 346 11.74 -28.89 9.76
CA LYS A 346 12.35 -30.13 10.29
C LYS A 346 13.84 -30.26 9.91
N LYS A 347 14.20 -29.98 8.65
CA LYS A 347 15.60 -30.00 8.20
C LYS A 347 16.46 -28.94 8.92
N LEU A 348 15.93 -27.73 9.12
CA LEU A 348 16.61 -26.66 9.85
C LEU A 348 16.82 -27.03 11.33
N ALA A 349 15.81 -27.62 11.97
CA ALA A 349 15.91 -28.07 13.36
C ALA A 349 16.97 -29.18 13.51
N GLN A 350 17.00 -30.15 12.58
CA GLN A 350 18.01 -31.20 12.57
C GLN A 350 19.42 -30.65 12.39
N LYS A 351 19.62 -29.76 11.40
CA LYS A 351 20.92 -29.10 11.17
C LYS A 351 21.42 -28.34 12.41
N LYS A 352 20.54 -27.64 13.12
CA LYS A 352 20.90 -26.95 14.38
C LYS A 352 21.23 -27.92 15.50
N SER A 353 20.52 -29.04 15.60
CA SER A 353 20.82 -30.10 16.56
C SER A 353 22.18 -30.76 16.29
N ASP A 354 22.54 -30.96 15.03
CA ASP A 354 23.80 -31.60 14.67
C ASP A 354 24.98 -30.64 14.91
N GLN A 355 24.84 -29.36 14.56
CA GLN A 355 25.84 -28.32 14.86
C GLN A 355 26.07 -28.10 16.35
N GLY A 356 25.03 -28.21 17.18
CA GLY A 356 25.14 -28.09 18.64
C GLY A 356 25.74 -29.32 19.33
N LYS A 357 25.96 -30.43 18.62
CA LYS A 357 26.65 -31.63 19.13
C LYS A 357 28.14 -31.66 18.75
N GLU A 358 28.54 -30.89 17.75
CA GLU A 358 29.93 -30.77 17.28
C GLU A 358 30.68 -29.57 17.90
N ALA A 359 29.98 -28.67 18.58
CA ALA A 359 30.52 -27.58 19.38
C ALA A 359 30.52 -27.95 20.87
#